data_AF-T0ZJK3-F1
#
_entry.id   AF-T0ZJK3-F1
#
_cell.length_a   1.000
_cell.length_b   1.000
_cell.length_c   1.000
_cell.angle_alpha   90.00
_cell.angle_beta   90.00
_cell.angle_gamma   90.00
#
_symmetry.space_group_name_H-M   'P 1'
#
loop_
_entity.id
_entity.type
_entity.pdbx_description
1 polymer ?
#
loop_
_entity_poly.entity_id
_entity_poly.type
_entity_poly.pdbx_seq_one_letter_code
_entity_poly.pdbx_strand_id
1 'polypeptide(L)'
;APTPFRIAEQLFMRLESPVNGALLLDELSVSIPEDRLAQARAAARVLGDCVAGKLPWAKGVRAVSEDPTELLINSSWKATLAVTGANGLPPTVSAGNVLLPELTFKLSLRLPPTCDPDRAARAVKECLEHDPPYGAQVSFRPGAPTGGWNAPSFAPWLEESIQDASR
;
A
#
# COMPACT_ATOMS: atom_id res chain seq x y z
N ALA A 1 21.55 -9.90 21.40
CA ALA A 1 20.72 -8.70 21.55
C ALA A 1 19.66 -8.67 20.45
N PRO A 2 18.46 -8.12 20.67
CA PRO A 2 17.54 -7.83 19.58
C PRO A 2 18.21 -6.83 18.62
N THR A 3 18.09 -7.04 17.30
CA THR A 3 18.62 -6.10 16.31
C THR A 3 17.53 -5.11 15.90
N PRO A 4 17.88 -3.85 15.55
CA PRO A 4 16.88 -2.89 15.06
C PRO A 4 16.08 -3.42 13.87
N PHE A 5 16.72 -4.19 12.97
CA PHE A 5 16.03 -4.80 11.83
C PHE A 5 14.99 -5.83 12.27
N ARG A 6 15.32 -6.72 13.21
CA ARG A 6 14.36 -7.70 13.75
C ARG A 6 13.17 -7.03 14.43
N ILE A 7 13.41 -5.92 15.13
CA ILE A 7 12.33 -5.13 15.74
C ILE A 7 11.46 -4.52 14.64
N ALA A 8 12.06 -3.91 13.60
CA ALA A 8 11.32 -3.34 12.48
C ALA A 8 10.46 -4.38 11.74
N GLU A 9 10.98 -5.58 11.50
CA GLU A 9 10.20 -6.69 10.91
C GLU A 9 8.97 -7.02 11.76
N GLN A 10 9.14 -7.14 13.09
CA GLN A 10 8.01 -7.38 14.01
C GLN A 10 6.97 -6.26 13.98
N LEU A 11 7.41 -5.01 13.87
CA LEU A 11 6.51 -3.85 13.76
C LEU A 11 5.80 -3.82 12.41
N PHE A 12 6.47 -4.11 11.30
CA PHE A 12 5.85 -4.16 9.98
C PHE A 12 4.83 -5.29 9.86
N MET A 13 5.06 -6.44 10.50
CA MET A 13 4.07 -7.51 10.57
C MET A 13 2.77 -7.14 11.30
N ARG A 14 2.76 -6.04 12.07
CA ARG A 14 1.52 -5.50 12.66
C ARG A 14 0.72 -4.65 11.66
N LEU A 15 1.39 -4.11 10.65
CA LEU A 15 0.77 -3.30 9.59
C LEU A 15 0.35 -4.14 8.40
N GLU A 16 1.19 -5.08 7.97
CA GLU A 16 1.07 -5.80 6.71
C GLU A 16 1.39 -7.29 6.90
N SER A 17 0.58 -8.15 6.29
CA SER A 17 0.86 -9.57 6.19
C SER A 17 2.06 -9.82 5.28
N PRO A 18 3.14 -10.47 5.77
CA PRO A 18 4.34 -10.75 4.97
C PRO A 18 4.10 -11.81 3.88
N VAL A 19 2.93 -12.47 3.89
CA VAL A 19 2.59 -13.54 2.95
C VAL A 19 1.95 -12.99 1.67
N ASN A 20 1.11 -11.97 1.79
CA ASN A 20 0.26 -11.49 0.69
C ASN A 20 0.17 -9.96 0.58
N GLY A 21 0.86 -9.19 1.44
CA GLY A 21 0.83 -7.73 1.40
C GLY A 21 -0.50 -7.11 1.84
N ALA A 22 -1.40 -7.88 2.45
CA ALA A 22 -2.65 -7.33 2.96
C ALA A 22 -2.37 -6.48 4.21
N LEU A 23 -2.83 -5.23 4.21
CA LEU A 23 -2.76 -4.40 5.41
C LEU A 23 -3.80 -4.85 6.44
N LEU A 24 -3.39 -4.86 7.70
CA LEU A 24 -4.11 -5.49 8.81
C LEU A 24 -4.96 -4.52 9.63
N LEU A 25 -4.79 -3.21 9.43
CA LEU A 25 -5.55 -2.18 10.14
C LEU A 25 -6.84 -1.85 9.39
N ASP A 26 -7.97 -1.92 10.08
CA ASP A 26 -9.29 -1.60 9.52
C ASP A 26 -9.37 -0.14 9.04
N GLU A 27 -8.65 0.77 9.68
CA GLU A 27 -8.50 2.17 9.29
C GLU A 27 -7.93 2.37 7.89
N LEU A 28 -7.20 1.38 7.36
CA LEU A 28 -6.56 1.43 6.05
C LEU A 28 -7.43 0.79 4.96
N SER A 29 -8.64 0.35 5.33
CA SER A 29 -9.59 -0.29 4.44
C SER A 29 -10.87 0.54 4.30
N VAL A 30 -11.54 0.40 3.15
CA VAL A 30 -12.83 1.03 2.87
C VAL A 30 -13.75 0.03 2.17
N SER A 31 -15.06 0.23 2.30
CA SER A 31 -16.03 -0.45 1.45
C SER A 31 -15.92 0.11 0.02
N ILE A 32 -15.67 -0.78 -0.93
CA ILE A 32 -15.59 -0.41 -2.35
C ILE A 32 -17.01 -0.31 -2.91
N PRO A 33 -17.41 0.83 -3.50
CA PRO A 33 -18.71 0.95 -4.15
C PRO A 33 -18.94 -0.09 -5.25
N GLU A 34 -20.17 -0.59 -5.39
CA GLU A 34 -20.50 -1.66 -6.35
C GLU A 34 -20.27 -1.24 -7.81
N ASP A 35 -20.52 0.03 -8.14
CA ASP A 35 -20.27 0.58 -9.46
C ASP A 35 -18.76 0.58 -9.80
N ARG A 36 -17.90 0.85 -8.82
CA ARG A 36 -16.43 0.77 -8.97
C ARG A 36 -15.96 -0.66 -9.17
N LEU A 37 -16.57 -1.63 -8.47
CA LEU A 37 -16.30 -3.05 -8.70
C LEU A 37 -16.74 -3.48 -10.12
N ALA A 38 -17.90 -3.03 -10.59
CA ALA A 38 -18.38 -3.31 -11.94
C ALA A 38 -17.46 -2.71 -13.01
N GLN A 39 -17.01 -1.47 -12.81
CA GLN A 39 -16.07 -0.78 -13.70
C GLN A 39 -14.71 -1.48 -13.74
N ALA A 40 -14.17 -1.90 -12.59
CA ALA A 40 -12.91 -2.64 -12.54
C ALA A 40 -12.99 -3.97 -13.31
N ARG A 41 -14.11 -4.71 -13.18
CA ARG A 41 -14.34 -5.94 -13.96
C ARG A 41 -14.47 -5.66 -15.46
N ALA A 42 -15.16 -4.59 -15.85
CA ALA A 42 -15.29 -4.19 -17.25
C ALA A 42 -13.92 -3.82 -17.85
N ALA A 43 -13.13 -3.01 -17.14
CA ALA A 43 -11.78 -2.64 -17.54
C ALA A 43 -10.85 -3.86 -17.62
N ALA A 44 -10.94 -4.79 -16.66
CA ALA A 44 -10.17 -6.03 -16.65
C ALA A 44 -10.44 -6.90 -17.88
N ARG A 45 -11.70 -6.99 -18.34
CA ARG A 45 -12.05 -7.74 -19.57
C ARG A 45 -11.44 -7.13 -20.83
N VAL A 46 -11.32 -5.80 -20.88
CA VAL A 46 -10.74 -5.08 -22.03
C VAL A 46 -9.22 -5.16 -22.02
N LEU A 47 -8.60 -4.96 -20.84
CA LEU A 47 -7.14 -4.88 -20.71
C LEU A 47 -6.47 -6.25 -20.60
N GLY A 48 -7.12 -7.22 -19.96
CA GLY A 48 -6.56 -8.55 -19.71
C GLY A 48 -5.14 -8.51 -19.15
N ASP A 49 -4.24 -9.25 -19.79
CA ASP A 49 -2.83 -9.35 -19.40
C ASP A 49 -2.07 -8.01 -19.46
N CYS A 50 -2.58 -7.01 -20.19
CA CYS A 50 -1.96 -5.68 -20.26
C CYS A 50 -1.99 -4.94 -18.92
N VAL A 51 -2.86 -5.32 -17.97
CA VAL A 51 -2.89 -4.72 -16.62
C VAL A 51 -1.54 -4.93 -15.92
N ALA A 52 -1.01 -6.16 -15.96
CA ALA A 52 0.31 -6.48 -15.39
C ALA A 52 1.45 -6.23 -16.37
N GLY A 53 1.23 -6.39 -17.68
CA GLY A 53 2.27 -6.41 -18.71
C GLY A 53 3.01 -5.09 -18.94
N LYS A 54 2.53 -3.97 -18.38
CA LYS A 54 3.15 -2.64 -18.55
C LYS A 54 4.24 -2.32 -17.52
N LEU A 55 4.41 -3.14 -16.49
CA LEU A 55 5.44 -2.91 -15.47
C LEU A 55 6.80 -3.49 -15.89
N PRO A 56 7.93 -2.86 -15.51
CA PRO A 56 9.27 -3.31 -15.87
C PRO A 56 9.70 -4.49 -14.99
N TRP A 57 9.08 -5.65 -15.17
CA TRP A 57 9.36 -6.84 -14.38
C TRP A 57 10.78 -7.37 -14.60
N ALA A 58 11.46 -7.70 -13.51
CA ALA A 58 12.66 -8.53 -13.59
C ALA A 58 12.30 -9.94 -14.04
N LYS A 59 13.26 -10.65 -14.65
CA LYS A 59 13.05 -12.00 -15.17
C LYS A 59 12.53 -12.95 -14.07
N GLY A 60 11.38 -13.58 -14.32
CA GLY A 60 10.77 -14.55 -13.41
C GLY A 60 9.90 -13.95 -12.29
N VAL A 61 9.88 -12.62 -12.16
CA VAL A 61 8.96 -11.94 -11.24
C VAL A 61 7.56 -11.91 -11.86
N ARG A 62 6.55 -12.19 -11.05
CA ARG A 62 5.13 -12.16 -11.43
C ARG A 62 4.38 -11.15 -10.58
N ALA A 63 3.24 -10.71 -11.10
CA ALA A 63 2.29 -9.92 -10.33
C ALA A 63 1.79 -10.71 -9.11
N VAL A 64 1.29 -9.98 -8.11
CA VAL A 64 0.76 -10.56 -6.87
C VAL A 64 -0.51 -11.39 -7.07
N SER A 65 -1.18 -11.22 -8.21
CA SER A 65 -2.35 -11.99 -8.62
C SER A 65 -2.33 -12.19 -10.14
N GLU A 66 -2.97 -13.27 -10.60
CA GLU A 66 -3.24 -13.54 -12.01
C GLU A 66 -4.61 -12.98 -12.44
N ASP A 67 -5.45 -12.49 -11.52
CA ASP A 67 -6.72 -11.85 -11.84
C ASP A 67 -6.52 -10.34 -12.14
N PRO A 68 -6.73 -9.88 -13.39
CA PRO A 68 -6.60 -8.47 -13.74
C PRO A 68 -7.59 -7.57 -12.98
N THR A 69 -8.76 -8.09 -12.57
CA THR A 69 -9.71 -7.34 -11.74
C THR A 69 -9.10 -7.06 -10.37
N GLU A 70 -8.50 -8.08 -9.75
CA GLU A 70 -7.85 -7.93 -8.45
C GLU A 70 -6.68 -6.94 -8.53
N LEU A 71 -5.87 -6.99 -9.59
CA LEU A 71 -4.76 -6.04 -9.79
C LEU A 71 -5.26 -4.58 -9.93
N LEU A 72 -6.35 -4.36 -10.67
CA LEU A 72 -6.97 -3.04 -10.78
C LEU A 72 -7.50 -2.55 -9.42
N ILE A 73 -8.17 -3.42 -8.66
CA ILE A 73 -8.66 -3.08 -7.31
C ILE A 73 -7.49 -2.81 -6.36
N ASN A 74 -6.44 -3.63 -6.37
CA ASN A 74 -5.29 -3.46 -5.50
C ASN A 74 -4.55 -2.13 -5.78
N SER A 75 -4.53 -1.69 -7.04
CA SER A 75 -3.85 -0.44 -7.44
C SER A 75 -4.70 0.83 -7.28
N SER A 76 -6.02 0.72 -7.08
CA SER A 76 -6.93 1.86 -7.03
C SER A 76 -7.78 1.98 -5.76
N TRP A 77 -8.06 0.87 -5.07
CA TRP A 77 -9.03 0.81 -3.97
C TRP A 77 -8.53 0.12 -2.71
N LYS A 78 -7.35 -0.51 -2.72
CA LYS A 78 -6.71 -1.03 -1.51
C LYS A 78 -5.53 -0.16 -1.09
N ALA A 79 -5.29 -0.10 0.21
CA ALA A 79 -4.06 0.48 0.72
C ALA A 79 -2.86 -0.39 0.33
N THR A 80 -1.72 0.26 0.09
CA THR A 80 -0.45 -0.43 -0.17
C THR A 80 0.68 0.27 0.58
N LEU A 81 1.56 -0.51 1.17
CA LEU A 81 2.73 -0.03 1.89
C LEU A 81 3.99 -0.26 1.07
N ALA A 82 4.88 0.73 1.03
CA ALA A 82 6.21 0.59 0.45
C ALA A 82 7.26 1.24 1.34
N VAL A 83 8.38 0.55 1.56
CA VAL A 83 9.58 1.17 2.12
C VAL A 83 10.31 1.88 0.99
N THR A 84 10.42 3.21 1.09
CA THR A 84 10.98 4.08 0.04
C THR A 84 12.34 4.67 0.41
N GLY A 85 12.83 4.40 1.62
CA GLY A 85 14.14 4.81 2.09
C GLY A 85 14.47 4.22 3.45
N ALA A 86 15.76 4.17 3.77
CA ALA A 86 16.24 3.71 5.06
C ALA A 86 17.55 4.44 5.46
N ASN A 87 17.68 4.81 6.74
CA ASN A 87 18.91 5.31 7.35
C ASN A 87 19.42 4.29 8.37
N GLY A 88 20.74 4.31 8.62
CA GLY A 88 21.43 3.40 9.54
C GLY A 88 21.92 2.10 8.90
N LEU A 89 21.54 1.83 7.64
CA LEU A 89 22.11 0.74 6.84
C LEU A 89 23.33 1.26 6.03
N PRO A 90 24.55 0.78 6.30
CA PRO A 90 25.70 1.09 5.46
C PRO A 90 25.55 0.43 4.07
N PRO A 91 26.13 1.03 3.01
CA PRO A 91 26.27 0.38 1.72
C PRO A 91 26.93 -1.00 1.86
N THR A 92 26.51 -1.97 1.05
CA THR A 92 26.99 -3.37 1.14
C THR A 92 28.51 -3.49 1.01
N VAL A 93 29.14 -2.61 0.22
CA VAL A 93 30.59 -2.56 0.03
C VAL A 93 31.38 -2.09 1.25
N SER A 94 30.74 -1.36 2.18
CA SER A 94 31.36 -0.83 3.40
C SER A 94 30.78 -1.43 4.69
N ALA A 95 29.76 -2.29 4.58
CA ALA A 95 29.14 -2.95 5.70
C ALA A 95 30.07 -4.01 6.32
N GLY A 96 30.33 -3.89 7.63
CA GLY A 96 31.05 -4.89 8.42
C GLY A 96 30.11 -5.81 9.21
N ASN A 97 30.68 -6.76 9.95
CA ASN A 97 29.94 -7.71 10.80
C ASN A 97 29.67 -7.11 12.20
N VAL A 98 28.90 -6.02 12.26
CA VAL A 98 28.60 -5.29 13.51
C VAL A 98 27.10 -5.19 13.76
N LEU A 99 26.72 -4.99 15.03
CA LEU A 99 25.35 -4.68 15.39
C LEU A 99 25.06 -3.20 15.10
N LEU A 100 23.98 -2.95 14.36
CA LEU A 100 23.51 -1.60 14.12
C LEU A 100 22.83 -1.04 15.38
N PRO A 101 23.09 0.23 15.75
CA PRO A 101 22.49 0.84 16.94
C PRO A 101 21.02 1.24 16.70
N GLU A 102 20.69 1.74 15.51
CA GLU A 102 19.36 2.24 15.14
C GLU A 102 19.09 2.06 13.65
N LEU A 103 17.81 2.07 13.28
CA LEU A 103 17.35 2.13 11.89
C LEU A 103 16.18 3.11 11.79
N THR A 104 16.13 3.87 10.70
CA THR A 104 14.96 4.69 10.35
C THR A 104 14.48 4.28 8.97
N PHE A 105 13.17 4.08 8.81
CA PHE A 105 12.57 3.76 7.52
C PHE A 105 11.62 4.87 7.07
N LYS A 106 11.64 5.19 5.78
CA LYS A 106 10.64 6.04 5.13
C LYS A 106 9.55 5.16 4.54
N LEU A 107 8.37 5.21 5.14
CA LEU A 107 7.20 4.48 4.68
C LEU A 107 6.36 5.37 3.74
N SER A 108 5.99 4.82 2.59
CA SER A 108 5.00 5.39 1.69
C SER A 108 3.75 4.52 1.76
N LEU A 109 2.68 5.07 2.32
CA LEU A 109 1.39 4.41 2.43
C LEU A 109 0.40 5.05 1.47
N ARG A 110 -0.02 4.31 0.44
CA ARG A 110 -1.13 4.70 -0.41
C ARG A 110 -2.43 4.34 0.28
N LEU A 111 -3.40 5.25 0.29
CA LEU A 111 -4.71 5.04 0.91
C LEU A 111 -5.80 4.89 -0.15
N PRO A 112 -6.86 4.11 0.13
CA PRO A 112 -8.04 4.08 -0.71
C PRO A 112 -8.67 5.47 -0.89
N PRO A 113 -9.38 5.72 -2.00
CA PRO A 113 -9.93 7.03 -2.34
C PRO A 113 -10.79 7.70 -1.26
N THR A 114 -11.53 6.91 -0.48
CA THR A 114 -12.48 7.39 0.55
C THR A 114 -11.97 7.21 1.97
N CYS A 115 -10.70 6.82 2.15
CA CYS A 115 -10.09 6.63 3.46
C CYS A 115 -9.81 7.99 4.12
N ASP A 116 -10.06 8.08 5.43
CA ASP A 116 -9.70 9.24 6.25
C ASP A 116 -8.19 9.21 6.53
N PRO A 117 -7.42 10.17 5.96
CA PRO A 117 -5.97 10.12 6.04
C PRO A 117 -5.43 10.44 7.45
N ASP A 118 -6.15 11.23 8.25
CA ASP A 118 -5.74 11.56 9.62
C ASP A 118 -6.00 10.40 10.58
N ARG A 119 -7.15 9.72 10.41
CA ARG A 119 -7.47 8.50 11.15
C ARG A 119 -6.48 7.38 10.80
N ALA A 120 -6.16 7.19 9.52
CA ALA A 120 -5.14 6.25 9.07
C ALA A 120 -3.76 6.53 9.68
N ALA A 121 -3.30 7.78 9.64
CA ALA A 121 -2.01 8.18 10.19
C ALA A 121 -1.92 7.92 11.70
N ARG A 122 -3.00 8.18 12.44
CA ARG A 122 -3.09 7.92 13.89
C ARG A 122 -3.02 6.42 14.19
N ALA A 123 -3.79 5.60 13.49
CA ALA A 123 -3.80 4.16 13.71
C ALA A 123 -2.44 3.51 13.40
N VAL A 124 -1.76 3.95 12.33
CA VAL A 124 -0.39 3.50 12.04
C VAL A 124 0.58 3.89 13.16
N LYS A 125 0.50 5.12 13.66
CA LYS A 125 1.33 5.58 14.77
C LYS A 125 1.12 4.72 16.03
N GLU A 126 -0.13 4.55 16.43
CA GLU A 126 -0.51 3.76 17.59
C GLU A 126 -0.05 2.29 17.44
N CYS A 127 -0.29 1.67 16.28
CA CYS A 127 0.12 0.31 15.98
C CYS A 127 1.64 0.08 16.08
N LEU A 128 2.43 1.03 15.56
CA LEU A 128 3.89 0.93 15.57
C LEU A 128 4.50 1.24 16.94
N GLU A 129 3.95 2.18 17.71
CA GLU A 129 4.53 2.63 18.98
C GLU A 129 4.02 1.87 20.20
N HIS A 130 2.88 1.17 20.09
CA HIS A 130 2.31 0.40 21.19
C HIS A 130 3.16 -0.84 21.51
N ASP A 131 3.44 -1.09 22.79
CA ASP A 131 4.16 -2.27 23.30
C ASP A 131 5.36 -2.69 22.41
N PRO A 132 6.42 -1.85 22.33
CA PRO A 132 7.53 -2.10 21.43
C PRO A 132 8.29 -3.36 21.84
N PRO A 133 8.63 -4.26 20.89
CA PRO A 133 9.35 -5.49 21.18
C PRO A 133 10.63 -5.22 21.97
N TYR A 134 10.86 -6.02 23.01
CA TYR A 134 12.02 -5.91 23.90
C TYR A 134 12.16 -4.56 24.63
N GLY A 135 11.08 -3.76 24.71
CA GLY A 135 11.11 -2.42 25.32
C GLY A 135 11.91 -1.41 24.51
N ALA A 136 12.03 -1.61 23.19
CA ALA A 136 12.79 -0.73 22.31
C ALA A 136 12.19 0.69 22.24
N GLN A 137 13.03 1.68 21.93
CA GLN A 137 12.55 3.03 21.61
C GLN A 137 12.05 3.05 20.17
N VAL A 138 10.75 3.25 19.99
CA VAL A 138 10.11 3.33 18.68
C VAL A 138 9.43 4.68 18.55
N SER A 139 9.62 5.35 17.42
CA SER A 139 8.89 6.56 17.09
C SER A 139 8.47 6.58 15.64
N PHE A 140 7.25 7.06 15.39
CA PHE A 140 6.66 7.26 14.09
C PHE A 140 6.22 8.71 13.95
N ARG A 141 6.67 9.33 12.84
CA ARG A 141 6.38 10.71 12.49
C ARG A 141 5.57 10.71 11.19
N PRO A 142 4.25 10.94 11.23
CA PRO A 142 3.47 11.01 10.02
C PRO A 142 3.93 12.21 9.16
N GLY A 143 3.95 12.02 7.84
CA GLY A 143 4.04 13.14 6.91
C GLY A 143 2.72 13.93 6.86
N ALA A 144 2.58 14.84 5.90
CA ALA A 144 1.29 15.50 5.65
C ALA A 144 0.30 14.48 5.03
N PRO A 145 -0.73 14.02 5.75
CA PRO A 145 -1.68 13.07 5.21
C PRO A 145 -2.55 13.76 4.16
N THR A 146 -2.79 13.11 3.03
CA THR A 146 -3.64 13.65 1.96
C THR A 146 -4.73 12.65 1.60
N GLY A 147 -5.98 13.11 1.55
CA GLY A 147 -7.11 12.29 1.14
C GLY A 147 -7.04 11.91 -0.34
N GLY A 148 -7.68 10.79 -0.67
CA GLY A 148 -7.92 10.41 -2.05
C GLY A 148 -9.15 11.11 -2.64
N TRP A 149 -9.56 10.66 -3.83
CA TRP A 149 -10.76 11.16 -4.48
C TRP A 149 -11.51 10.05 -5.19
N ASN A 150 -12.80 9.92 -4.89
CA ASN A 150 -13.73 9.07 -5.62
C ASN A 150 -14.69 9.97 -6.41
N ALA A 151 -14.78 9.75 -7.72
CA ALA A 151 -15.76 10.42 -8.54
C ALA A 151 -17.18 10.12 -8.03
N PRO A 152 -18.13 11.07 -8.09
CA PRO A 152 -19.54 10.74 -7.91
C PRO A 152 -20.02 9.79 -9.02
N SER A 153 -21.13 9.10 -8.79
CA SER A 153 -21.78 8.33 -9.86
C SER A 153 -22.14 9.25 -11.02
N PHE A 154 -21.96 8.78 -12.25
CA PHE A 154 -22.25 9.58 -13.42
C PHE A 154 -23.74 9.87 -13.50
N ALA A 155 -24.07 11.11 -13.89
CA ALA A 155 -25.42 11.43 -14.31
C ALA A 155 -25.70 10.70 -15.64
N PRO A 156 -26.93 10.22 -15.90
CA PRO A 156 -27.26 9.44 -17.10
C PRO A 156 -26.79 10.11 -18.42
N TRP A 157 -26.97 11.43 -18.53
CA TRP A 157 -26.56 12.18 -19.73
C TRP A 157 -25.04 12.13 -20.00
N LEU A 158 -24.22 12.07 -18.95
CA LEU A 158 -22.76 12.03 -19.08
C LEU A 158 -22.32 10.63 -19.51
N GLU A 159 -22.95 9.59 -18.96
CA GLU A 159 -22.69 8.22 -19.36
C GLU A 159 -23.06 7.99 -20.83
N GLU A 160 -24.24 8.44 -21.26
CA GLU A 160 -24.66 8.40 -22.68
C GLU A 160 -23.67 9.14 -23.59
N SER A 161 -23.27 10.36 -23.20
CA SER A 161 -22.32 11.17 -23.98
C SER A 161 -20.95 10.49 -24.15
N ILE A 162 -20.45 9.84 -23.09
CA ILE A 162 -19.18 9.10 -23.15
C ILE A 162 -19.31 7.87 -24.06
N GLN A 163 -20.41 7.14 -23.97
CA GLN A 163 -20.65 5.95 -24.80
C GLN A 163 -20.77 6.33 -26.28
N ASP A 164 -21.50 7.39 -26.60
CA ASP A 164 -21.64 7.86 -27.98
C ASP A 164 -20.32 8.35 -28.58
N ALA A 165 -19.47 9.00 -27.79
CA ALA A 165 -18.14 9.44 -28.23
C ALA A 165 -17.12 8.29 -28.37
N SER A 166 -17.39 7.11 -27.81
CA SER A 166 -16.48 5.95 -27.80
C SER A 166 -16.84 4.88 -28.84
N ARG A 167 -17.95 5.07 -29.57
CA ARG A 167 -18.34 4.26 -30.73
C ARG A 167 -17.53 4.65 -31.96
#